data_AF-A0A1I0JSP8-F1
#
_entry.id   AF-A0A1I0JSP8-F1
#
_cell.length_a   1.000
_cell.length_b   1.000
_cell.length_c   1.000
_cell.angle_alpha   90.00
_cell.angle_beta   90.00
_cell.angle_gamma   90.00
#
_symmetry.space_group_name_H-M   'P 1'
#
loop_
_entity.id
_entity.type
_entity.pdbx_description
1 polymer ?
#
loop_
_entity_poly.entity_id
_entity_poly.type
_entity_poly.pdbx_seq_one_letter_code
_entity_poly.pdbx_strand_id
1 'polypeptide(L)'
;MTDPIVCPECGGQRGQLLGPLFLACRFCGGRGQVGGSNEPAERGTAPPPAPPPAWKHKVWTDPYISAALGCRACLGARTVAHVDEESGTLVTAPCGCAGE
;
A
#
# COMPACT_ATOMS: atom_id res chain seq x y z
N MET A 1 -15.93 -24.20 10.10
CA MET A 1 -16.19 -22.90 9.46
C MET A 1 -17.45 -22.36 10.12
N THR A 2 -17.32 -21.35 10.98
CA THR A 2 -18.43 -20.74 11.73
C THR A 2 -19.09 -19.67 10.89
N ASP A 3 -20.41 -19.54 10.98
CA ASP A 3 -21.15 -18.53 10.23
C ASP A 3 -20.68 -17.11 10.58
N PRO A 4 -20.52 -16.21 9.59
CA PRO A 4 -20.11 -14.84 9.84
C PRO A 4 -21.20 -14.09 10.60
N ILE A 5 -20.82 -13.41 11.67
CA ILE A 5 -21.69 -12.54 12.46
C ILE A 5 -21.35 -11.08 12.20
N VAL A 6 -22.33 -10.18 12.40
CA VAL A 6 -22.13 -8.74 12.29
C VAL A 6 -21.03 -8.31 13.27
N CYS A 7 -20.07 -7.51 12.79
CA CYS A 7 -18.98 -7.02 13.63
C CYS A 7 -19.54 -6.19 14.80
N PRO A 8 -19.33 -6.59 16.07
CA PRO A 8 -19.92 -5.90 17.21
C PRO A 8 -19.33 -4.50 17.42
N GLU A 9 -18.07 -4.28 17.02
CA GLU A 9 -17.34 -3.01 17.20
C GLU A 9 -17.85 -1.91 16.26
N CYS A 10 -18.24 -2.26 15.03
CA CYS A 10 -18.71 -1.27 14.06
C CYS A 10 -20.19 -1.44 13.69
N GLY A 11 -20.91 -2.37 14.30
CA GLY A 11 -22.31 -2.66 13.96
C GLY A 11 -22.53 -2.92 12.47
N GLY A 12 -21.55 -3.51 11.78
CA GLY A 12 -21.61 -3.74 10.34
C GLY A 12 -21.23 -2.54 9.45
N GLN A 13 -20.96 -1.37 10.02
CA GLN A 13 -20.64 -0.14 9.27
C GLN A 13 -19.27 -0.15 8.59
N ARG A 14 -18.46 -1.20 8.80
CA ARG A 14 -17.12 -1.42 8.21
C ARG A 14 -16.05 -0.40 8.65
N GLY A 15 -16.42 0.72 9.24
CA GLY A 15 -15.50 1.77 9.62
C GLY A 15 -16.22 3.09 9.86
N GLN A 16 -15.47 4.19 9.81
CA GLN A 16 -15.99 5.54 9.96
C GLN A 16 -15.51 6.42 8.82
N LEU A 17 -16.39 7.29 8.32
CA LEU A 17 -16.04 8.38 7.43
C LEU A 17 -15.65 9.61 8.24
N LEU A 18 -14.47 10.15 7.96
CA LEU A 18 -14.00 11.44 8.47
C LEU A 18 -13.70 12.34 7.26
N GLY A 19 -14.71 13.11 6.85
CA GLY A 19 -14.65 13.86 5.59
C GLY A 19 -14.47 12.91 4.40
N PRO A 20 -13.45 13.09 3.54
CA PRO A 20 -13.19 12.20 2.41
C PRO A 20 -12.43 10.91 2.80
N LEU A 21 -11.98 10.78 4.05
CA LEU A 21 -11.20 9.63 4.49
C LEU A 21 -12.10 8.54 5.07
N PHE A 22 -11.95 7.32 4.58
CA PHE A 22 -12.56 6.14 5.19
C PHE A 22 -11.56 5.43 6.09
N LEU A 23 -11.82 5.43 7.39
CA LEU A 23 -11.04 4.69 8.38
C LEU A 23 -11.71 3.34 8.64
N ALA A 24 -11.08 2.27 8.14
CA ALA A 24 -11.59 0.91 8.34
C ALA A 24 -11.62 0.54 9.84
N CYS A 25 -12.69 -0.14 10.27
CA CYS A 25 -12.79 -0.68 11.62
C CYS A 25 -11.61 -1.63 11.87
N ARG A 26 -10.82 -1.36 12.91
CA ARG A 26 -9.60 -2.12 13.21
C ARG A 26 -9.88 -3.58 13.59
N PHE A 27 -11.05 -3.85 14.16
CA PHE A 27 -11.43 -5.19 14.60
C PHE A 27 -11.76 -6.11 13.42
N CYS A 28 -12.68 -5.72 12.55
CA CYS A 28 -13.06 -6.51 11.37
C CYS A 28 -12.23 -6.21 10.11
N GLY A 29 -11.29 -5.26 10.17
CA GLY A 29 -10.45 -4.86 9.05
C GLY A 29 -11.22 -4.29 7.85
N GLY A 30 -12.35 -3.61 8.07
CA GLY A 30 -13.15 -3.03 6.97
C GLY A 30 -14.25 -3.93 6.39
N ARG A 31 -14.50 -5.09 7.00
CA ARG A 31 -15.39 -6.12 6.44
C ARG A 31 -16.83 -6.04 6.92
N GLY A 32 -17.09 -5.44 8.08
CA GLY A 32 -18.44 -5.35 8.67
C GLY A 32 -18.93 -6.65 9.32
N GLN A 33 -18.18 -7.73 9.22
CA GLN A 33 -18.48 -9.03 9.83
C GLN A 33 -17.23 -9.63 10.47
N VAL A 34 -17.41 -10.60 11.38
CA VAL A 34 -16.37 -11.37 12.09
C VAL A 34 -16.78 -12.85 12.17
N GLY A 35 -15.87 -13.73 12.56
CA GLY A 35 -16.21 -15.15 12.78
C GLY A 35 -17.15 -15.32 13.98
N GLY A 36 -17.84 -16.47 14.06
CA GLY A 36 -18.84 -16.75 15.09
C GLY A 36 -18.36 -16.61 16.56
N SER A 37 -17.05 -16.67 16.80
CA SER A 37 -16.42 -16.47 18.11
C SER A 37 -15.93 -15.04 18.35
N ASN A 38 -16.41 -14.06 17.57
CA ASN A 38 -15.85 -12.70 17.47
C ASN A 38 -14.37 -12.67 17.05
N GLU A 39 -13.89 -13.72 16.40
CA GLU A 39 -12.55 -13.73 15.84
C GLU A 39 -12.46 -12.68 14.71
N PRO A 40 -11.41 -11.83 14.70
CA PRO A 40 -11.19 -10.88 13.61
C PRO A 40 -11.37 -11.60 12.29
N ALA A 41 -12.25 -11.09 11.43
CA ALA A 41 -12.62 -11.80 10.20
C ALA A 41 -11.37 -12.30 9.49
N GLU A 42 -11.21 -13.63 9.40
CA GLU A 42 -9.99 -14.26 8.90
C GLU A 42 -9.56 -13.55 7.64
N ARG A 43 -8.44 -12.81 7.72
CA ARG A 43 -7.84 -12.20 6.54
C ARG A 43 -7.49 -13.41 5.67
N GLY A 44 -8.40 -13.74 4.73
CA GLY A 44 -8.41 -15.03 4.04
C GLY A 44 -6.99 -15.45 3.69
N THR A 45 -6.70 -16.74 3.77
CA THR A 45 -5.35 -17.32 3.69
C THR A 45 -4.48 -16.84 2.53
N ALA A 46 -5.06 -16.19 1.52
CA ALA A 46 -4.33 -15.45 0.51
C ALA A 46 -3.55 -14.27 1.15
N PRO A 47 -2.20 -14.28 1.03
CA PRO A 47 -1.40 -13.10 1.35
C PRO A 47 -1.96 -11.89 0.58
N PRO A 48 -1.91 -10.68 1.17
CA PRO A 48 -2.21 -9.48 0.40
C PRO A 48 -1.29 -9.46 -0.84
N PRO A 49 -1.76 -8.99 -2.01
CA PRO A 49 -0.90 -8.84 -3.17
C PRO A 49 0.29 -7.96 -2.78
N ALA A 50 1.47 -8.32 -3.28
CA ALA A 50 2.67 -7.53 -3.04
C ALA A 50 2.41 -6.06 -3.42
N PRO A 51 2.78 -5.09 -2.57
CA PRO A 51 2.60 -3.70 -2.91
C PRO A 51 3.35 -3.39 -4.22
N PRO A 52 2.81 -2.51 -5.08
CA PRO A 52 3.53 -2.10 -6.27
C PRO A 52 4.85 -1.42 -5.84
N PRO A 53 5.91 -1.51 -6.66
CA PRO A 53 7.12 -0.77 -6.39
C PRO A 53 6.83 0.74 -6.37
N ALA A 54 7.64 1.50 -5.64
CA ALA A 54 7.40 2.93 -5.38
C ALA A 54 7.09 3.73 -6.67
N TRP A 55 7.79 3.46 -7.78
CA TRP A 55 7.60 4.14 -9.07
C TRP A 55 6.26 3.85 -9.76
N LYS A 56 5.54 2.79 -9.35
CA LYS A 56 4.18 2.42 -9.83
C LYS A 56 3.07 2.78 -8.84
N HIS A 57 3.40 3.39 -7.70
CA HIS A 57 2.40 3.68 -6.67
C HIS A 57 1.39 4.75 -7.12
N LYS A 58 0.10 4.59 -6.80
CA LYS A 58 -0.96 5.52 -7.22
C LYS A 58 -0.77 6.96 -6.74
N VAL A 59 0.07 7.20 -5.74
CA VAL A 59 0.41 8.55 -5.24
C VAL A 59 0.93 9.46 -6.35
N TRP A 60 1.48 8.89 -7.43
CA TRP A 60 1.93 9.65 -8.59
C TRP A 60 0.82 10.29 -9.42
N THR A 61 -0.46 9.96 -9.17
CA THR A 61 -1.60 10.67 -9.77
C THR A 61 -1.92 11.96 -9.01
N ASP A 62 -1.30 12.19 -7.85
CA ASP A 62 -1.47 13.42 -7.09
C ASP A 62 -0.67 14.56 -7.76
N PRO A 63 -1.32 15.71 -8.05
CA PRO A 63 -0.67 16.82 -8.75
C PRO A 63 0.44 17.49 -7.92
N TYR A 64 0.36 17.49 -6.59
CA TYR A 64 1.41 18.05 -5.74
C TYR A 64 2.64 17.15 -5.70
N ILE A 65 2.43 15.83 -5.61
CA ILE A 65 3.52 14.86 -5.57
C ILE A 65 4.24 14.80 -6.92
N SER A 66 3.49 14.74 -8.01
CA SER A 66 4.04 14.73 -9.36
C SER A 66 4.79 16.02 -9.70
N ALA A 67 4.35 17.18 -9.18
CA ALA A 67 5.06 18.44 -9.34
C ALA A 67 6.36 18.52 -8.51
N ALA A 68 6.37 17.95 -7.30
CA ALA A 68 7.52 17.99 -6.40
C ALA A 68 8.65 17.03 -6.80
N LEU A 69 8.32 15.90 -7.42
CA LEU A 69 9.26 14.83 -7.76
C LEU A 69 9.27 14.59 -9.27
N GLY A 70 10.18 15.28 -9.96
CA GLY A 70 10.27 15.27 -11.44
C GLY A 70 10.61 13.90 -12.06
N CYS A 71 11.16 12.96 -11.29
CA CYS A 71 11.43 11.59 -11.75
C CYS A 71 10.92 10.55 -10.76
N ARG A 72 10.08 9.63 -11.22
CA ARG A 72 9.49 8.54 -10.40
C ARG A 72 10.50 7.45 -10.02
N ALA A 73 11.63 7.37 -10.73
CA ALA A 73 12.66 6.35 -10.50
C ALA A 73 13.67 6.81 -9.45
N CYS A 74 14.29 7.99 -9.62
CA CYS A 74 15.27 8.51 -8.66
C CYS A 74 14.68 9.41 -7.56
N LEU A 75 13.39 9.76 -7.64
CA LEU A 75 12.74 10.63 -6.66
C LEU A 75 13.49 11.97 -6.46
N GLY A 76 14.06 12.51 -7.55
CA GLY A 76 14.85 13.75 -7.53
C GLY A 76 16.33 13.58 -7.16
N ALA A 77 16.78 12.39 -6.75
CA ALA A 77 18.18 12.15 -6.39
C ALA A 77 19.15 12.12 -7.59
N ARG A 78 18.63 12.09 -8.83
CA ARG A 78 19.39 11.95 -10.10
C ARG A 78 20.30 10.72 -10.17
N THR A 79 20.24 9.83 -9.19
CA THR A 79 21.01 8.58 -9.10
C THR A 79 20.08 7.45 -8.64
N VAL A 80 20.44 6.21 -8.97
CA VAL A 80 19.72 5.00 -8.58
C VAL A 80 20.69 3.93 -8.12
N ALA A 81 20.25 3.07 -7.19
CA ALA A 81 20.98 1.86 -6.86
C ALA A 81 20.70 0.81 -7.95
N HIS A 82 21.76 0.23 -8.49
CA HIS A 82 21.74 -0.82 -9.50
C HIS A 82 22.44 -2.05 -8.93
N VAL A 83 21.90 -3.24 -9.18
CA VAL A 83 22.60 -4.49 -8.84
C VAL A 83 23.45 -4.86 -10.04
N ASP A 84 24.77 -4.75 -9.91
CA ASP A 84 25.69 -5.35 -10.87
C ASP A 84 25.57 -6.87 -10.75
N GLU A 85 24.97 -7.50 -11.77
CA GLU A 85 24.71 -8.94 -11.78
C GLU A 85 25.98 -9.78 -11.94
N GLU A 86 27.05 -9.22 -12.51
CA GLU A 86 28.31 -9.93 -12.71
C GLU A 86 29.10 -10.01 -11.41
N SER A 87 29.17 -8.90 -10.67
CA SER A 87 29.85 -8.86 -9.37
C SER A 87 28.94 -9.19 -8.18
N GLY A 88 27.63 -9.24 -8.37
CA GLY A 88 26.64 -9.43 -7.30
C GLY A 88 26.60 -8.28 -6.30
N THR A 89 27.02 -7.07 -6.70
CA THR A 89 27.14 -5.92 -5.80
C THR A 89 26.11 -4.82 -6.09
N LEU A 90 25.78 -4.04 -5.06
CA LEU A 90 24.98 -2.82 -5.22
C LEU A 90 25.91 -1.66 -5.57
N VAL A 91 25.70 -1.07 -6.74
CA VAL A 91 26.42 0.11 -7.23
C VAL A 91 25.46 1.27 -7.40
N THR A 92 25.96 2.50 -7.30
CA THR A 92 25.16 3.70 -7.62
C THR A 92 25.44 4.12 -9.05
N ALA A 93 24.39 4.32 -9.84
CA ALA A 93 24.46 4.74 -11.23
C ALA A 93 23.62 6.01 -11.47
N PRO A 94 23.93 6.82 -12.50
CA PRO A 94 23.07 7.92 -12.90
C PRO A 94 21.66 7.43 -13.25
N CYS A 95 20.65 8.20 -12.86
CA CYS A 95 19.28 7.96 -13.31
C CYS A 95 19.13 8.35 -14.79
N GLY A 96 18.27 7.69 -15.56
CA GLY A 96 18.04 8.03 -16.98
C GLY A 96 17.66 9.49 -17.22
N CYS A 97 16.92 10.11 -16.28
CA CYS A 97 16.58 11.53 -16.31
C CYS A 97 17.73 12.48 -15.96
N ALA A 98 18.92 11.98 -15.61
CA ALA A 98 20.04 12.82 -15.21
C ALA A 98 20.72 13.49 -16.43
N GLY A 99 20.45 13.01 -17.65
CA GLY A 99 20.95 13.59 -18.90
C GLY A 99 19.96 14.52 -19.62
N GLU A 100 18.77 14.74 -19.04
CA GLU A 100 17.76 15.70 -19.52
C GLU A 100 17.92 17.09 -18.88
#